data_AF-A0AA37P0E0-F1
#
_entry.id   AF-A0AA37P0E0-F1
#
_cell.length_a   1.000
_cell.length_b   1.000
_cell.length_c   1.000
_cell.angle_alpha   90.00
_cell.angle_beta   90.00
_cell.angle_gamma   90.00
#
_symmetry.space_group_name_H-M   'P 1'
#
loop_
_entity.id
_entity.type
_entity.pdbx_description
1 polymer ?
#
loop_
_entity_poly.entity_id
_entity_poly.type
_entity_poly.pdbx_seq_one_letter_code
_entity_poly.pdbx_strand_id
1 'polypeptide(L)'
;MESDEFLKKHYPTGQQEPPLRTRPSTGRTVHLTSNVDLAKALKQLDFQTKKNKTRRMFQLQRFHERPGKKRKRLNSERWRARFKDGFKATVQRVQELKNQGW
;
A
#
# COMPACT_ATOMS: atom_id res chain seq x y z
N MET A 1 -34.11 -5.59 -41.65
CA MET A 1 -34.32 -5.57 -40.18
C MET A 1 -33.10 -6.12 -39.42
N GLU A 2 -32.37 -7.13 -39.93
CA GLU A 2 -31.10 -7.60 -39.34
C GLU A 2 -29.95 -6.56 -39.35
N SER A 3 -29.90 -5.67 -40.35
CA SER A 3 -28.82 -4.69 -40.52
C SER A 3 -28.73 -3.67 -39.36
N ASP A 4 -29.88 -3.28 -38.81
CA ASP A 4 -29.94 -2.29 -37.72
C ASP A 4 -29.51 -2.87 -36.38
N GLU A 5 -29.74 -4.17 -36.18
CA GLU A 5 -29.31 -4.90 -34.99
C GLU A 5 -27.79 -5.12 -34.99
N PHE A 6 -27.22 -5.45 -36.15
CA PHE A 6 -25.77 -5.54 -36.36
C PHE A 6 -25.08 -4.20 -36.07
N LEU A 7 -25.60 -3.09 -36.60
CA LEU A 7 -25.04 -1.76 -36.39
C LEU A 7 -25.14 -1.31 -34.92
N LYS A 8 -26.26 -1.58 -34.24
CA LYS A 8 -26.41 -1.28 -32.79
C LYS A 8 -25.46 -2.06 -31.89
N LYS A 9 -25.13 -3.30 -32.24
CA LYS A 9 -24.20 -4.15 -31.47
C LYS A 9 -22.75 -3.68 -31.58
N HIS A 10 -22.36 -3.19 -32.76
CA HIS A 10 -20.97 -2.82 -33.06
C HIS A 10 -20.68 -1.32 -32.94
N TYR A 11 -21.70 -0.46 -32.99
CA TYR A 11 -21.59 0.97 -32.78
C TYR A 11 -22.59 1.41 -31.70
N PRO A 12 -22.19 1.39 -30.41
CA PRO A 12 -23.05 1.86 -29.33
C PRO A 12 -23.43 3.32 -29.59
N THR A 13 -24.70 3.57 -29.85
CA THR A 13 -25.25 4.90 -30.20
C THR A 13 -25.37 5.82 -28.97
N GLY A 14 -25.11 5.31 -27.77
CA GLY A 14 -25.13 6.06 -26.51
C GLY A 14 -23.75 6.61 -26.13
N GLN A 15 -23.75 7.63 -25.25
CA GLN A 15 -22.52 8.16 -24.65
C GLN A 15 -21.77 7.01 -23.95
N GLN A 16 -20.69 6.52 -24.55
CA GLN A 16 -19.82 5.54 -23.92
C GLN A 16 -19.17 6.20 -22.71
N GLU A 17 -19.25 5.55 -21.55
CA GLU A 17 -18.52 6.03 -20.37
C GLU A 17 -17.03 6.15 -20.72
N PRO A 18 -16.36 7.25 -20.34
CA PRO A 18 -14.96 7.42 -20.65
C PRO A 18 -14.15 6.26 -20.05
N PRO A 19 -13.12 5.77 -20.77
CA PRO A 19 -12.34 4.65 -20.29
C PRO A 19 -11.64 5.00 -18.97
N LEU A 20 -11.66 4.06 -18.02
CA LEU A 20 -11.01 4.23 -16.72
C LEU A 20 -9.50 4.45 -16.88
N ARG A 21 -8.97 5.45 -16.17
CA ARG A 21 -7.52 5.72 -16.16
C ARG A 21 -6.79 4.74 -15.24
N THR A 22 -6.07 3.78 -15.82
CA THR A 22 -5.34 2.72 -15.10
C THR A 22 -3.85 3.04 -14.92
N ARG A 23 -3.53 4.18 -14.29
CA ARG A 23 -2.12 4.55 -13.99
C ARG A 23 -1.74 4.14 -12.55
N PRO A 24 -0.44 4.07 -12.20
CA PRO A 24 -0.02 3.83 -10.82
C PRO A 24 -0.49 4.90 -9.79
N SER A 25 -0.98 6.05 -10.26
CA SER A 25 -1.64 7.06 -9.43
C SER A 25 -3.01 6.59 -8.93
N THR A 26 -3.72 5.78 -9.73
CA THR A 26 -5.08 5.31 -9.43
C THR A 26 -5.10 4.49 -8.13
N GLY A 27 -4.10 3.62 -7.92
CA GLY A 27 -3.94 2.87 -6.65
C GLY A 27 -3.46 3.70 -5.45
N ARG A 28 -3.18 5.00 -5.63
CA ARG A 28 -2.80 5.95 -4.56
C ARG A 28 -3.80 7.11 -4.47
N THR A 29 -5.01 6.92 -4.99
CA THR A 29 -6.06 7.92 -4.97
C THR A 29 -6.98 7.64 -3.78
N VAL A 30 -7.31 8.68 -3.01
CA VAL A 30 -8.30 8.65 -1.93
C VAL A 30 -9.40 9.63 -2.30
N HIS A 31 -10.62 9.14 -2.46
CA HIS A 31 -11.78 9.98 -2.77
C HIS A 31 -12.34 10.60 -1.50
N LEU A 32 -12.78 11.86 -1.60
CA LEU A 32 -13.56 12.51 -0.54
C LEU A 32 -14.98 11.94 -0.55
N THR A 33 -15.50 11.66 0.63
CA THR A 33 -16.89 11.21 0.83
C THR A 33 -17.53 12.08 1.90
N SER A 34 -18.85 11.98 2.10
CA SER A 34 -19.56 12.74 3.14
C SER A 34 -18.96 12.55 4.54
N ASN A 35 -18.35 11.39 4.82
CA ASN A 35 -17.78 11.02 6.12
C ASN A 35 -16.25 11.21 6.20
N VAL A 36 -15.62 11.71 5.13
CA VAL A 36 -14.18 11.90 5.02
C VAL A 36 -13.91 13.31 4.49
N ASP A 37 -13.59 14.21 5.41
CA ASP A 37 -13.09 15.55 5.10
C ASP A 37 -11.69 15.50 4.48
N LEU A 38 -11.25 16.64 3.93
CA LEU A 38 -9.95 16.75 3.27
C LEU A 38 -8.79 16.37 4.20
N ALA A 39 -8.84 16.81 5.46
CA ALA A 39 -7.79 16.53 6.42
C ALA A 39 -7.66 15.03 6.71
N LYS A 40 -8.78 14.32 6.87
CA LYS A 40 -8.79 12.86 7.07
C LYS A 40 -8.35 12.12 5.81
N ALA A 41 -8.76 12.56 4.61
CA ALA A 41 -8.30 11.98 3.36
C ALA A 41 -6.78 12.10 3.17
N LEU A 42 -6.20 13.25 3.49
CA LEU A 42 -4.75 13.44 3.44
C LEU A 42 -4.00 12.54 4.43
N LYS A 43 -4.53 12.38 5.65
CA LYS A 43 -3.98 11.43 6.64
C LYS A 43 -4.07 9.99 6.16
N GLN A 44 -5.19 9.61 5.54
CA GLN A 44 -5.36 8.28 4.94
C GLN A 44 -4.36 8.04 3.80
N LEU A 45 -4.17 9.03 2.93
CA LEU A 45 -3.19 8.96 1.84
C LEU A 45 -1.75 8.78 2.37
N ASP A 46 -1.37 9.55 3.40
CA ASP A 46 -0.05 9.42 4.04
C ASP A 46 0.12 8.03 4.69
N PHE A 47 -0.90 7.52 5.39
CA PHE A 47 -0.89 6.18 5.96
C PHE A 47 -0.73 5.10 4.89
N GLN A 48 -1.49 5.16 3.79
CA GLN A 48 -1.37 4.21 2.68
C GLN A 48 0.04 4.24 2.05
N THR A 49 0.60 5.43 1.84
CA THR A 49 1.95 5.61 1.29
C THR A 49 3.03 5.04 2.23
N LYS A 50 2.85 5.20 3.56
CA LYS A 50 3.73 4.62 4.59
C LYS A 50 3.61 3.09 4.63
N LYS A 51 2.39 2.55 4.61
CA LYS A 51 2.10 1.10 4.60
C LYS A 51 2.76 0.42 3.40
N ASN A 52 2.66 1.04 2.23
CA ASN A 52 3.28 0.57 0.98
C ASN A 52 4.79 0.87 0.89
N LYS A 53 5.37 1.54 1.90
CA LYS A 53 6.80 1.88 1.97
C LYS A 53 7.31 2.68 0.77
N THR A 54 6.45 3.44 0.08
CA THR A 54 6.79 4.14 -1.16
C THR A 54 7.92 5.14 -0.96
N ARG A 55 7.94 5.88 0.15
CA ARG A 55 9.02 6.82 0.50
C ARG A 55 10.38 6.12 0.65
N ARG A 56 10.40 4.95 1.29
CA ARG A 56 11.61 4.14 1.47
C ARG A 56 12.12 3.61 0.13
N MET A 57 11.21 3.12 -0.72
CA MET A 57 11.57 2.65 -2.06
C MET A 57 12.19 3.77 -2.89
N PHE A 58 11.55 4.95 -2.89
CA PHE A 58 12.09 6.13 -3.56
C PHE A 58 13.52 6.45 -3.09
N GLN A 59 13.76 6.48 -1.78
CA GLN A 59 15.10 6.73 -1.22
C GLN A 59 16.13 5.68 -1.64
N LEU A 60 15.77 4.40 -1.62
CA LEU A 60 16.66 3.30 -2.03
C LEU A 60 16.93 3.27 -3.53
N GLN A 61 16.03 3.82 -4.35
CA GLN A 61 16.17 3.91 -5.80
C GLN A 61 17.01 5.11 -6.25
N ARG A 62 17.28 6.09 -5.37
CA ARG A 62 18.11 7.27 -5.71
C ARG A 62 19.49 6.91 -6.22
N PHE A 63 20.06 5.81 -5.75
CA PHE A 63 21.39 5.33 -6.14
C PHE A 63 21.38 3.82 -6.37
N HIS A 64 22.21 3.34 -7.30
CA HIS A 64 22.37 1.92 -7.53
C HIS A 64 23.02 1.23 -6.30
N GLU A 65 22.32 0.25 -5.74
CA GLU A 65 22.85 -0.63 -4.70
C GLU A 65 23.30 -1.97 -5.32
N ARG A 66 24.59 -2.30 -5.16
CA ARG A 66 25.13 -3.59 -5.63
C ARG A 66 24.36 -4.78 -5.00
N PRO A 67 24.07 -5.85 -5.74
CA PRO A 67 23.31 -7.00 -5.23
C PRO A 67 23.85 -7.60 -3.92
N GLY A 68 25.18 -7.70 -3.79
CA GLY A 68 25.82 -8.21 -2.57
C GLY A 68 25.59 -7.32 -1.34
N LYS A 69 25.65 -5.99 -1.52
CA LYS A 69 25.35 -5.03 -0.44
C LYS A 69 23.87 -5.09 -0.06
N LYS A 70 22.97 -5.15 -1.05
CA LYS A 70 21.53 -5.33 -0.84
C LYS A 70 21.21 -6.58 -0.04
N ARG A 71 21.83 -7.73 -0.36
CA ARG A 71 21.63 -8.99 0.38
C ARG A 71 22.06 -8.87 1.84
N LYS A 72 23.23 -8.28 2.11
CA LYS A 72 23.72 -8.03 3.48
C LYS A 72 22.77 -7.12 4.27
N ARG A 73 22.33 -6.01 3.64
CA ARG A 73 21.36 -5.09 4.24
C ARG A 73 20.04 -5.78 4.57
N LEU A 74 19.45 -6.53 3.64
CA LEU A 74 18.19 -7.25 3.85
C LEU A 74 18.31 -8.30 4.96
N ASN A 75 19.44 -9.01 5.05
CA ASN A 75 19.68 -9.97 6.13
C ASN A 75 19.68 -9.27 7.50
N SER A 76 20.45 -8.18 7.64
CA SER A 76 20.52 -7.39 8.87
C SER A 76 19.16 -6.80 9.26
N GLU A 77 18.41 -6.23 8.30
CA GLU A 77 17.08 -5.68 8.54
C GLU A 77 16.09 -6.73 9.04
N ARG A 78 16.07 -7.92 8.41
CA ARG A 78 15.20 -9.03 8.82
C ARG A 78 15.55 -9.54 10.21
N TRP A 79 16.84 -9.67 10.52
CA TRP A 79 17.29 -10.10 11.84
C TRP A 79 16.86 -9.10 12.92
N ARG A 80 17.07 -7.79 12.71
CA ARG A 80 16.65 -6.75 13.65
C ARG A 80 15.13 -6.74 13.87
N ALA A 81 14.35 -6.97 12.81
CA ALA A 81 12.90 -7.07 12.93
C ALA A 81 12.48 -8.27 13.79
N ARG A 82 13.00 -9.47 13.49
CA ARG A 82 12.73 -10.68 14.26
C ARG A 82 13.17 -10.57 15.72
N PHE A 83 14.35 -10.00 15.96
CA PHE A 83 14.85 -9.75 17.30
C PHE A 83 13.92 -8.83 18.08
N LYS A 84 13.48 -7.72 17.47
CA LYS A 84 12.54 -6.78 18.10
C LYS A 84 11.21 -7.45 18.44
N ASP A 85 10.69 -8.29 17.55
CA ASP A 85 9.42 -8.98 17.77
C ASP A 85 9.55 -9.99 18.92
N GLY A 86 10.62 -10.79 18.95
CA GLY A 86 10.92 -11.70 20.06
C GLY A 86 11.12 -10.96 21.38
N PHE A 87 11.89 -9.87 21.37
CA PHE A 87 12.13 -9.04 22.56
C PHE A 87 10.83 -8.49 23.15
N LYS A 88 9.93 -7.96 22.31
CA LYS A 88 8.61 -7.49 22.74
C LYS A 88 7.78 -8.60 23.36
N ALA A 89 7.77 -9.79 22.76
CA ALA A 89 7.06 -10.94 23.30
C ALA A 89 7.60 -11.37 24.67
N THR A 90 8.92 -11.35 24.87
CA THR A 90 9.54 -11.62 26.16
C THR A 90 9.14 -10.59 27.21
N VAL A 91 9.19 -9.29 26.88
CA VAL A 91 8.78 -8.21 27.80
C VAL A 91 7.30 -8.35 28.17
N GLN A 92 6.45 -8.64 27.18
CA GLN A 92 5.04 -8.89 27.43
C GLN A 92 4.83 -10.10 28.36
N ARG A 93 5.57 -11.20 28.13
CA ARG A 93 5.48 -12.39 28.99
C ARG A 93 5.92 -12.10 30.43
N VAL A 94 6.99 -11.33 30.61
CA VAL A 94 7.43 -10.89 31.94
C VAL A 94 6.35 -10.05 32.63
N GLN A 95 5.72 -9.13 31.89
CA GLN A 95 4.63 -8.32 32.44
C GLN A 95 3.41 -9.16 32.81
N GLU A 96 3.07 -10.18 32.03
CA GLU A 96 2.00 -11.14 32.34
C GLU A 96 2.28 -11.91 33.63
N LEU A 97 3.50 -12.45 33.79
CA LEU A 97 3.91 -13.18 34.99
C LEU A 97 3.88 -12.29 36.23
N LYS A 98 4.43 -11.08 36.11
CA LYS A 98 4.37 -10.06 37.17
C LYS A 98 2.92 -9.77 37.59
N ASN A 99 2.00 -9.66 36.64
CA ASN A 99 0.58 -9.40 36.93
C ASN A 99 -0.11 -10.58 37.62
N GLN A 100 0.37 -11.81 37.40
CA GLN A 100 -0.11 -13.02 38.07
C GLN A 100 0.49 -13.22 39.46
N GLY A 101 1.50 -12.42 39.83
CA GLY A 101 2.22 -12.53 41.11
C GLY A 101 3.37 -13.52 41.12
N TRP A 102 3.83 -13.97 39.93
CA TRP A 102 5.08 -14.71 39.77
C TRP A 102 6.31 -13.79 39.77
#